data_AF-A0A7K0PMN5-F1
#
_entry.id   AF-A0A7K0PMN5-F1
#
_cell.length_a   1.000
_cell.length_b   1.000
_cell.length_c   1.000
_cell.angle_alpha   90.00
_cell.angle_beta   90.00
_cell.angle_gamma   90.00
#
_symmetry.space_group_name_H-M   'P 1'
#
loop_
_entity.id
_entity.type
_entity.pdbx_description
1 polymer ?
#
loop_
_entity_poly.entity_id
_entity_poly.type
_entity_poly.pdbx_seq_one_letter_code
_entity_poly.pdbx_strand_id
1 'polypeptide(L)' 'MLVKRGVFESMKYPWFRPEFVNIRGSTDFTMEDVAWCREATKLGYKVMIDPNIVVGHEKTKIYI' A
#
# COMPACT_ATOMS: atom_id res chain seq x y z
N MET A 1 -6.50 -8.09 2.07
CA MET A 1 -5.30 -8.16 1.20
C MET A 1 -4.81 -9.60 1.19
N LEU A 2 -4.47 -10.14 0.02
CA LEU A 2 -3.82 -11.45 -0.10
C LEU A 2 -2.41 -11.20 -0.64
N VAL A 3 -1.41 -11.83 -0.03
CA VAL A 3 0.00 -11.67 -0.40
C VAL A 3 0.61 -13.05 -0.68
N LYS A 4 1.24 -13.19 -1.85
CA LYS A 4 1.95 -14.41 -2.22
C LYS A 4 3.18 -14.58 -1.33
N ARG A 5 3.44 -15.80 -0.84
CA ARG A 5 4.68 -16.15 -0.14
C ARG A 5 5.91 -15.78 -0.98
N GLY A 6 6.94 -15.22 -0.35
CA GLY A 6 8.15 -14.72 -1.01
C GLY A 6 8.13 -13.21 -1.28
N VAL A 7 6.96 -12.56 -1.26
CA VAL A 7 6.86 -11.11 -1.49
C VAL A 7 7.48 -10.31 -0.34
N PHE A 8 7.21 -10.66 0.92
CA PHE A 8 7.81 -9.99 2.07
C PHE A 8 9.32 -10.28 2.18
N GLU A 9 9.73 -11.50 1.86
CA GLU A 9 11.12 -11.94 1.89
C GLU A 9 11.98 -11.26 0.83
N SER A 10 11.37 -10.84 -0.29
CA SER A 10 12.03 -10.06 -1.33
C SER A 10 12.17 -8.56 -0.99
N MET A 11 11.40 -8.07 -0.01
CA MET A 11 11.40 -6.66 0.37
C MET A 11 12.43 -6.37 1.46
N LYS A 12 13.02 -5.18 1.40
CA LYS A 12 13.91 -4.68 2.45
C LYS A 12 13.11 -4.34 3.71
N TYR A 13 13.55 -4.83 4.86
CA TYR A 13 12.97 -4.46 6.16
C TYR A 13 13.33 -3.01 6.53
N PRO A 14 12.42 -2.21 7.11
CA PRO A 14 11.02 -2.53 7.41
C PRO A 14 10.16 -2.58 6.14
N TRP A 15 9.26 -3.58 6.06
CA TRP A 15 8.41 -3.79 4.89
C TRP A 15 7.47 -2.61 4.61
N PHE A 16 7.04 -1.96 5.69
CA PHE A 16 6.18 -0.79 5.66
C PHE A 16 7.02 0.42 6.02
N ARG A 17 7.37 1.21 5.00
CA ARG A 17 8.22 2.39 5.14
C ARG A 17 7.56 3.59 4.46
N PRO A 18 7.67 4.79 5.05
CA PRO A 18 7.15 5.99 4.41
C PRO A 18 7.86 6.23 3.07
N GLU A 19 7.10 6.41 2.01
CA GLU A 19 7.60 6.85 0.70
C GLU A 19 7.33 8.35 0.56
N PHE A 20 8.38 9.16 0.55
CA PHE A 20 8.28 10.59 0.29
C PHE A 20 8.17 10.84 -1.21
N VAL A 21 7.18 11.62 -1.59
CA VAL A 21 6.89 12.00 -2.97
C VAL A 21 6.72 13.51 -3.07
N ASN A 22 7.18 14.07 -4.18
CA ASN A 22 6.91 15.47 -4.48
C ASN A 22 5.55 15.56 -5.19
N ILE A 23 4.58 16.22 -4.56
CA ILE A 23 3.27 16.49 -5.13
C ILE A 23 3.18 17.99 -5.34
N ARG A 24 3.25 18.41 -6.61
CA ARG A 24 3.06 19.81 -7.02
C ARG A 24 3.96 20.80 -6.26
N GLY A 25 5.23 20.44 -6.03
CA GLY A 25 6.20 21.30 -5.35
C GLY A 25 6.20 21.17 -3.82
N SER A 26 5.30 20.39 -3.23
CA SER A 26 5.32 20.05 -1.79
C SER A 26 5.81 18.62 -1.58
N THR A 27 6.70 18.44 -0.60
CA THR A 27 7.14 17.11 -0.18
C THR A 27 6.13 16.56 0.81
N ASP A 28 5.51 15.44 0.46
CA ASP A 28 4.58 14.73 1.33
C ASP A 28 4.93 13.24 1.34
N PHE A 29 4.39 12.47 2.29
CA PHE A 29 4.54 11.02 2.32
C PHE A 29 3.25 10.34 1.93
N THR A 30 3.34 9.25 1.17
CA THR A 30 2.16 8.46 0.84
C THR A 30 1.70 7.64 2.05
N MET A 31 0.42 7.25 2.05
CA MET A 31 -0.04 6.20 2.95
C MET A 31 0.79 4.92 2.78
N GLU A 32 0.88 4.16 3.87
CA GLU A 32 1.70 2.95 4.00
C GLU A 32 1.36 1.89 2.94
N ASP A 33 0.08 1.66 2.70
CA ASP A 33 -0.44 0.71 1.72
C ASP A 33 -0.03 1.06 0.29
N VAL A 34 -0.07 2.35 -0.07
CA VAL A 34 0.41 2.87 -1.36
C VAL A 34 1.91 2.68 -1.50
N ALA A 35 2.68 3.04 -0.48
CA ALA A 35 4.14 2.89 -0.48
C ALA A 35 4.53 1.42 -0.66
N TRP A 36 3.87 0.51 0.06
CA TRP A 36 4.09 -0.92 -0.02
C TRP A 36 3.75 -1.50 -1.40
N CYS A 37 2.59 -1.12 -1.97
CA CYS A 37 2.18 -1.59 -3.30
C CYS A 37 3.15 -1.12 -4.40
N ARG A 38 3.65 0.11 -4.29
CA ARG A 38 4.67 0.64 -5.21
C ARG A 38 5.99 -0.11 -5.08
N GLU A 39 6.42 -0.42 -3.86
CA GLU A 39 7.64 -1.20 -3.65
C GLU A 39 7.52 -2.62 -4.22
N ALA A 40 6.41 -3.31 -3.95
CA ALA A 40 6.14 -4.61 -4.54
C ALA A 40 6.16 -4.56 -6.08
N THR A 41 5.61 -3.49 -6.67
CA THR A 41 5.67 -3.26 -8.12
C THR A 41 7.08 -3.04 -8.63
N LYS A 42 7.93 -2.27 -7.91
CA LYS A 42 9.35 -2.06 -8.25
C LYS A 42 10.16 -3.36 -8.21
N LEU A 43 9.80 -4.29 -7.33
CA LEU A 43 10.38 -5.63 -7.24
C LEU A 43 9.85 -6.61 -8.31
N GLY A 44 8.97 -6.15 -9.21
CA GLY A 44 8.44 -6.92 -10.33
C GLY A 44 7.18 -7.74 -10.01
N TYR A 45 6.58 -7.56 -8.83
CA TYR A 45 5.31 -8.19 -8.50
C TYR A 45 4.13 -7.39 -9.03
N LYS A 46 3.10 -8.09 -9.52
CA LYS A 46 1.87 -7.45 -10.01
C LYS A 46 0.90 -7.24 -8.85
N VAL A 47 0.56 -5.97 -8.59
CA VAL A 47 -0.55 -5.61 -7.70
C VAL A 47 -1.84 -5.63 -8.52
N MET A 48 -2.86 -6.35 -8.02
CA MET A 48 -4.14 -6.55 -8.71
C MET A 48 -5.31 -6.37 -7.76
N ILE A 49 -6.46 -6.01 -8.33
CA ILE A 49 -7.74 -5.91 -7.64
C ILE A 49 -8.70 -6.84 -8.39
N ASP A 50 -9.37 -7.73 -7.66
CA ASP A 50 -10.46 -8.53 -8.20
C ASP A 50 -11.78 -7.77 -7.99
N PRO A 51 -12.41 -7.25 -9.06
CA PRO A 51 -13.64 -6.45 -8.93
C PRO A 51 -14.86 -7.28 -8.50
N ASN A 52 -14.79 -8.61 -8.53
CA ASN A 52 -15.90 -9.48 -8.12
C ASN A 52 -15.93 -9.70 -6.60
N ILE A 53 -14.80 -9.47 -5.91
CA ILE A 53 -14.70 -9.63 -4.46
C ILE A 53 -14.98 -8.29 -3.80
N VAL A 54 -16.21 -8.11 -3.31
CA VAL A 54 -16.66 -6.88 -2.65
C VAL A 54 -16.84 -7.14 -1.16
N VAL A 55 -16.15 -6.37 -0.32
CA VAL A 55 -16.25 -6.40 1.14
C VAL A 55 -16.76 -5.07 1.67
N GLY A 56 -17.57 -5.10 2.73
CA GLY A 56 -18.03 -3.90 3.41
C GLY A 56 -16.90 -3.22 4.18
N HIS A 57 -16.89 -1.89 4.20
CA HIS A 57 -15.95 -1.10 5.01
C HIS A 57 -16.73 -0.39 6.13
N GLU A 58 -16.65 -0.91 7.34
CA GLU A 58 -17.28 -0.28 8.50
C GLU A 58 -16.46 0.95 8.94
N LYS A 59 -17.14 2.08 9.13
CA LYS A 59 -16.51 3.31 9.64
C LYS A 59 -17.44 4.01 10.61
N THR A 60 -17.08 3.99 11.88
CA THR A 60 -17.79 4.73 12.93
C THR A 60 -17.42 6.21 12.87
N LYS A 61 -18.43 7.08 12.81
CA LYS A 61 -18.25 8.53 12.96
C LYS A 61 -18.69 8.94 14.36
N ILE A 62 -17.79 9.59 15.09
CA ILE A 62 -18.10 10.23 16.37
C ILE A 62 -18.30 11.71 16.06
N TYR A 63 -19.49 12.24 16.37
CA TYR A 63 -19.77 13.66 16.31
C TYR A 63 -19.52 14.25 17.71
N ILE A 64 -18.77 15.35 17.76
CA ILE A 64 -18.48 16.14 18.97
C ILE A 64 -19.19 17.48 18.79
#